data_AF-A0A1H9MVV5-F1
#
_entry.id   AF-A0A1H9MVV5-F1
#
_cell.length_a   1.000
_cell.length_b   1.000
_cell.length_c   1.000
_cell.angle_alpha   90.00
_cell.angle_beta   90.00
_cell.angle_gamma   90.00
#
_symmetry.space_group_name_H-M   'P 1'
#
loop_
_entity.id
_entity.type
_entity.pdbx_description
1 polymer ?
#
loop_
_entity_poly.entity_id
_entity_poly.type
_entity_poly.pdbx_seq_one_letter_code
_entity_poly.pdbx_strand_id
1 'polypeptide(L)' 'MAFLREAVEKQKVFLIEQLIASGEVKADDTEIYHKPISELVHDYETFCIEFEQRNPNSFKFTRYNPYQEEEKPSLH' A
#
# COMPACT_ATOMS: atom_id res chain seq x y z
N MET A 1 -23.26 -5.82 -11.97
CA MET A 1 -21.91 -6.39 -11.84
C MET A 1 -21.52 -6.39 -10.36
N ALA A 2 -21.75 -7.49 -9.64
CA ALA A 2 -21.53 -7.57 -8.19
C ALA A 2 -20.06 -7.85 -7.81
N PHE A 3 -19.35 -8.62 -8.65
CA PHE A 3 -18.00 -9.09 -8.37
C PHE A 3 -16.95 -7.97 -8.27
N LEU A 4 -16.99 -6.97 -9.15
CA LEU A 4 -16.02 -5.87 -9.11
C LEU A 4 -16.19 -5.03 -7.84
N ARG A 5 -17.44 -4.76 -7.45
CA ARG A 5 -17.73 -4.03 -6.21
C ARG A 5 -17.21 -4.79 -5.00
N GLU A 6 -17.45 -6.09 -4.92
CA GLU A 6 -16.96 -6.92 -3.83
C GLU A 6 -15.43 -6.96 -3.75
N ALA A 7 -14.74 -7.06 -4.90
CA ALA A 7 -13.29 -7.02 -4.96
C ALA A 7 -12.73 -5.70 -4.43
N VAL A 8 -13.33 -4.57 -4.82
CA VAL A 8 -12.93 -3.24 -4.34
C VAL A 8 -13.17 -3.08 -2.85
N GLU A 9 -14.31 -3.53 -2.32
CA GLU A 9 -14.58 -3.48 -0.88
C GLU A 9 -13.55 -4.31 -0.09
N LYS A 10 -13.20 -5.52 -0.56
CA LYS A 10 -12.16 -6.34 0.07
C LYS A 10 -10.79 -5.66 0.06
N GLN A 11 -10.44 -4.97 -1.03
CA GLN A 11 -9.20 -4.19 -1.10
C GLN A 11 -9.20 -3.04 -0.10
N LYS A 12 -10.31 -2.31 0.04
CA LYS A 12 -10.44 -1.24 1.04
C LYS A 12 -10.24 -1.77 2.45
N VAL A 13 -10.93 -2.85 2.81
CA VAL A 13 -10.83 -3.45 4.14
C VAL A 13 -9.38 -3.89 4.43
N PHE A 14 -8.75 -4.56 3.49
CA PHE A 14 -7.35 -4.98 3.63
C PHE A 14 -6.40 -3.80 3.89
N LEU A 15 -6.52 -2.71 3.12
CA LEU A 15 -5.67 -1.53 3.30
C LEU A 15 -5.89 -0.87 4.67
N ILE A 16 -7.15 -0.77 5.12
CA ILE A 16 -7.49 -0.22 6.44
C ILE A 16 -6.86 -1.07 7.55
N GLU A 17 -6.96 -2.39 7.46
CA GLU A 17 -6.34 -3.31 8.41
C GLU A 17 -4.82 -3.13 8.47
N GLN A 18 -4.15 -2.95 7.32
CA GLN A 18 -2.71 -2.68 7.29
C GLN A 18 -2.34 -1.34 7.94
N LEU A 19 -3.12 -0.28 7.69
CA LEU A 19 -2.91 1.04 8.28
C LEU A 19 -3.16 1.07 9.81
N ILE A 20 -4.11 0.27 10.29
CA ILE A 20 -4.32 0.08 11.74
C ILE A 20 -3.18 -0.74 12.34
N ALA A 21 -2.77 -1.83 11.68
CA ALA A 21 -1.69 -2.69 12.15
C ALA A 21 -0.33 -1.97 12.18
N SER A 22 -0.09 -1.01 11.29
CA SER A 22 1.10 -0.17 11.30
C SER A 22 1.05 0.93 12.38
N GLY A 23 -0.12 1.20 12.96
CA GLY A 23 -0.33 2.25 13.96
C GLY A 23 -0.52 3.65 13.38
N GLU A 24 -0.61 3.78 12.05
CA GLU A 24 -0.92 5.06 11.38
C GLU A 24 -2.35 5.53 11.66
N VAL A 25 -3.25 4.58 11.91
CA VAL A 25 -4.68 4.83 12.15
C VAL A 25 -5.10 4.18 13.45
N LYS A 26 -5.91 4.88 14.24
CA LYS A 26 -6.48 4.32 15.48
C LYS A 26 -7.54 3.29 15.14
N ALA A 27 -7.59 2.18 15.88
CA ALA A 27 -8.60 1.14 15.67
C ALA A 27 -10.04 1.64 15.82
N ASP A 28 -10.25 2.68 16.63
CA ASP A 28 -11.56 3.30 16.87
C ASP A 28 -11.93 4.38 15.83
N ASP A 29 -11.06 4.65 14.87
CA ASP A 29 -11.30 5.65 13.84
C ASP A 29 -12.25 5.12 12.77
N THR A 30 -13.53 5.44 12.90
CA THR A 30 -14.55 5.06 11.92
C THR A 30 -14.52 5.89 10.65
N GLU A 31 -13.85 7.05 10.64
CA GLU A 31 -13.83 7.94 9.47
C GLU A 31 -13.05 7.32 8.31
N ILE A 32 -12.07 6.47 8.61
CA ILE A 32 -11.24 5.82 7.59
C ILE A 32 -12.04 4.94 6.61
N TYR A 33 -13.14 4.33 7.06
CA TYR A 33 -13.99 3.49 6.20
C TYR A 33 -14.72 4.31 5.12
N HIS A 34 -14.91 5.61 5.36
CA HIS A 34 -15.54 6.53 4.43
C HIS A 34 -14.57 7.09 3.38
N LYS A 35 -13.25 6.97 3.59
CA LYS A 35 -12.26 7.42 2.61
C LYS A 35 -12.40 6.66 1.28
N PRO A 36 -12.19 7.32 0.12
CA PRO A 36 -12.10 6.65 -1.16
C PRO A 36 -10.85 5.74 -1.19
N ILE A 37 -10.92 4.67 -1.99
CA ILE A 37 -9.81 3.70 -2.10
C ILE A 37 -8.50 4.34 -2.55
N SER A 38 -8.56 5.39 -3.39
CA SER A 38 -7.38 6.13 -3.83
C SER A 38 -6.63 6.81 -2.69
N GLU A 39 -7.35 7.34 -1.69
CA GLU A 39 -6.73 7.92 -0.50
C GLU A 39 -6.11 6.85 0.39
N LEU A 40 -6.80 5.72 0.59
CA LEU A 40 -6.26 4.60 1.38
C LEU A 40 -4.97 4.02 0.76
N VAL A 41 -4.92 3.92 -0.57
CA VAL A 41 -3.72 3.49 -1.29
C VAL A 41 -2.60 4.51 -1.09
N HIS A 42 -2.89 5.80 -1.23
CA HIS A 42 -1.90 6.85 -1.06
C HIS A 42 -1.32 6.91 0.36
N ASP A 43 -2.19 6.79 1.37
CA ASP A 43 -1.81 6.74 2.79
C ASP A 43 -0.89 5.53 3.05
N TYR A 44 -1.25 4.36 2.51
CA TYR A 44 -0.46 3.15 2.65
C TYR A 44 0.88 3.20 1.91
N GLU A 45 0.92 3.76 0.70
CA GLU A 45 2.17 3.97 -0.05
C GLU A 45 3.12 4.88 0.70
N THR A 46 2.61 6.00 1.22
CA THR A 46 3.36 6.96 2.04
C THR A 46 3.95 6.28 3.26
N PHE A 47 3.12 5.51 4.00
CA PHE A 47 3.58 4.69 5.12
C PHE A 47 4.74 3.78 4.72
N CYS A 48 4.60 3.05 3.61
CA CYS A 48 5.64 2.13 3.18
C CYS A 48 6.94 2.90 2.86
N ILE A 49 6.86 4.09 2.26
CA ILE A 49 8.04 4.90 1.89
C ILE A 49 8.77 5.32 3.16
N GLU A 50 8.02 5.84 4.13
CA GLU A 50 8.58 6.22 5.42
C GLU A 50 9.16 5.03 6.18
N PHE A 51 8.49 3.87 6.11
CA PHE A 51 8.98 2.64 6.72
C PHE A 51 10.32 2.20 6.12
N GLU A 52 10.46 2.24 4.79
CA GLU A 52 11.73 1.95 4.10
C GLU A 52 12.83 2.96 4.46
N GLN A 53 12.50 4.24 4.55
CA GLN A 53 13.46 5.27 4.96
C GLN A 53 13.94 5.07 6.40
N ARG A 54 13.03 4.70 7.31
CA ARG A 54 13.35 4.42 8.72
C ARG A 54 14.10 3.10 8.89
N ASN A 55 13.89 2.13 8.00
CA ASN A 55 14.54 0.82 8.03
C ASN A 55 15.27 0.52 6.70
N PRO A 56 16.42 1.14 6.43
CA PRO A 56 17.15 0.98 5.16
C PRO A 56 17.66 -0.46 4.92
N ASN A 57 17.71 -1.29 5.96
CA ASN A 57 18.06 -2.72 5.88
C ASN A 57 16.83 -3.65 5.84
N SER A 58 15.61 -3.11 5.93
CA SER A 58 14.38 -3.88 5.72
C SER A 58 14.25 -4.20 4.23
N PHE A 59 14.20 -5.49 3.92
CA PHE A 59 14.08 -6.02 2.56
C PHE A 59 13.14 -5.20 1.68
N LYS A 60 13.64 -4.78 0.52
CA LYS A 60 12.91 -4.02 -0.51
C LYS A 60 11.81 -4.88 -1.13
N PHE A 61 10.70 -5.05 -0.42
CA PHE A 61 9.59 -5.85 -0.89
C PHE A 61 8.69 -4.98 -1.80
N THR A 62 8.88 -5.15 -3.11
CA THR A 62 7.82 -5.13 -4.12
C THR A 62 7.18 -3.80 -4.56
N ARG A 63 7.81 -2.63 -4.37
CA ARG A 63 7.37 -1.46 -5.15
C ARG A 63 7.75 -1.62 -6.62
N TYR A 64 6.74 -1.67 -7.49
CA TYR A 64 6.94 -1.42 -8.90
C TYR A 64 7.46 0.01 -9.07
N ASN A 65 8.73 0.15 -9.45
CA ASN A 65 9.31 1.45 -9.77
C ASN A 65 9.19 1.65 -11.30
N PRO A 66 8.27 2.50 -11.78
CA PRO A 66 8.13 2.75 -13.23
C PRO A 66 9.36 3.44 -13.85
N TYR A 67 10.30 3.92 -13.02
CA TYR A 67 11.56 4.54 -13.45
C TYR A 67 12.77 3.61 -13.35
N GLN A 68 12.61 2.33 -13.00
CA GLN A 68 13.67 1.36 -13.20
C GLN A 68 13.77 1.06 -14.69
N GLU A 69 14.70 1.71 -15.37
CA GLU A 69 15.16 1.29 -16.69
C GLU A 69 15.54 -0.19 -16.60
N GLU A 70 14.84 -1.04 -17.35
CA GLU A 70 15.18 -2.45 -17.48
C GLU A 70 16.59 -2.54 -18.11
N GLU A 71 17.63 -2.64 -17.29
CA GLU A 71 18.93 -3.12 -17.75
C GLU A 71 18.71 -4.57 -18.22
N LYS A 72 18.48 -4.73 -19.53
CA LYS A 72 18.43 -6.04 -20.17
C LYS A 72 19.70 -6.79 -19.80
N PRO A 73 19.61 -8.03 -19.28
CA PRO A 73 20.79 -8.80 -18.96
C PRO A 73 21.58 -9.01 -20.25
N SER A 74 22.81 -8.52 -20.30
CA SER A 74 23.72 -8.81 -21.40
C SER A 74 24.05 -10.30 -21.35
N LEU A 75 23.56 -11.03 -22.35
CA LEU A 75 24.02 -12.39 -22.62
C LEU A 75 25.47 -12.29 -23.10
N HIS A 76 26.39 -12.66 -22.22
CA HIS A 76 27.79 -12.97 -22.57
C HIS A 76 27.96 -14.48 -22.73
#